data_AF-A0A3M2K7W5-F1
#
_entry.id   AF-A0A3M2K7W5-F1
#
_cell.length_a   1.000
_cell.length_b   1.000
_cell.length_c   1.000
_cell.angle_alpha   90.00
_cell.angle_beta   90.00
_cell.angle_gamma   90.00
#
_symmetry.space_group_name_H-M   'P 1'
#
loop_
_entity.id
_entity.type
_entity.pdbx_description
1 polymer ?
#
loop_
_entity_poly.entity_id
_entity_poly.type
_entity_poly.pdbx_seq_one_letter_code
_entity_poly.pdbx_strand_id
1 'polypeptide(L)' 'SLCRTVLEKDNCREDIHCRLMECYYRQGFRDRALKQFQLCSRILQQELEVEPTRATWNLYNKIKNDRM' A
#
# COMPACT_ATOMS: atom_id res chain seq x y z
N SER A 1 3.63 -14.58 -1.17
CA SER A 1 4.69 -13.82 -1.86
C SER A 1 5.62 -13.22 -0.82
N LEU A 2 6.88 -12.95 -1.16
CA LEU A 2 7.87 -12.38 -0.24
C LEU A 2 7.36 -11.13 0.49
N CYS A 3 6.61 -10.25 -0.19
CA CYS A 3 6.01 -9.06 0.41
C CYS A 3 5.10 -9.38 1.61
N ARG A 4 4.29 -10.44 1.55
CA ARG A 4 3.41 -10.80 2.67
C ARG A 4 4.20 -11.26 3.88
N THR A 5 5.23 -12.08 3.66
CA THR A 5 6.14 -12.53 4.73
C THR A 5 6.90 -11.38 5.39
N VAL A 6 7.24 -10.33 4.63
CA VAL A 6 7.85 -9.13 5.21
C VAL A 6 6.83 -8.37 6.07
N LEU A 7 5.60 -8.19 5.59
CA LEU A 7 4.54 -7.50 6.35
C LEU A 7 4.06 -8.27 7.59
N GLU A 8 4.21 -9.60 7.61
CA GLU A 8 3.96 -10.41 8.81
C GLU A 8 5.00 -10.14 9.91
N LYS A 9 6.21 -9.70 9.55
CA LYS A 9 7.28 -9.36 10.51
C LYS A 9 7.30 -7.89 10.88
N ASP A 10 7.05 -7.02 9.91
CA ASP A 10 7.02 -5.57 10.07
C ASP A 10 5.93 -5.01 9.16
N ASN A 11 4.77 -4.79 9.75
CA ASN A 11 3.56 -4.37 9.06
C ASN A 11 3.55 -2.87 8.71
N CYS A 12 4.47 -2.07 9.28
CA CYS A 12 4.57 -0.63 9.04
C CYS A 12 5.38 -0.28 7.78
N ARG A 13 5.88 -1.30 7.06
CA ARG A 13 6.69 -1.11 5.84
C ARG A 13 5.89 -0.64 4.64
N GLU A 14 5.73 0.68 4.55
CA GLU A 14 5.10 1.38 3.43
C GLU A 14 5.64 0.95 2.06
N ASP A 15 6.96 0.78 1.93
CA ASP A 15 7.60 0.38 0.68
C ASP A 15 7.10 -0.99 0.17
N ILE A 16 6.81 -1.90 1.09
CA ILE A 16 6.27 -3.23 0.77
C ILE A 16 4.78 -3.16 0.46
N HIS A 17 4.01 -2.34 1.19
CA HIS A 17 2.63 -2.04 0.82
C HIS A 17 2.54 -1.45 -0.59
N CYS A 18 3.41 -0.50 -0.94
CA CYS A 18 3.47 0.12 -2.27
C CYS A 18 3.78 -0.91 -3.36
N ARG A 19 4.74 -1.82 -3.16
CA ARG A 19 5.02 -2.90 -4.11
C ARG A 19 3.82 -3.81 -4.34
N LEU A 20 3.04 -4.12 -3.30
CA LEU A 20 1.81 -4.89 -3.44
C LEU A 20 0.73 -4.10 -4.20
N MET A 21 0.59 -2.79 -3.95
CA MET A 21 -0.32 -1.92 -4.68
C MET A 21 0.00 -1.91 -6.18
N GLU A 22 1.26 -1.70 -6.56
CA GLU A 22 1.71 -1.73 -7.95
C GLU A 22 1.47 -3.10 -8.60
N CYS A 23 1.80 -4.19 -7.88
CA CYS A 23 1.61 -5.54 -8.37
C CYS A 23 0.13 -5.86 -8.63
N TYR A 24 -0.76 -5.48 -7.72
CA TYR A 24 -2.20 -5.64 -7.91
C TYR A 24 -2.71 -4.82 -9.10
N TYR A 25 -2.31 -3.56 -9.22
CA TYR A 25 -2.73 -2.71 -10.34
C TYR A 25 -2.27 -3.26 -11.69
N ARG A 26 -1.00 -3.66 -11.83
CA ARG A 26 -0.46 -4.24 -13.08
C ARG A 26 -1.16 -5.54 -13.51
N GLN A 27 -1.78 -6.24 -12.57
CA GLN A 27 -2.58 -7.44 -12.85
C GLN A 27 -4.07 -7.13 -13.13
N GLY A 28 -4.46 -5.85 -13.18
CA GLY A 28 -5.85 -5.42 -13.36
C GLY A 28 -6.68 -5.41 -12.07
N PHE A 29 -6.11 -5.78 -10.92
CA PHE A 29 -6.79 -5.79 -9.63
C PHE A 29 -6.72 -4.41 -8.93
N ARG A 30 -7.25 -3.38 -9.60
CA ARG A 30 -7.23 -2.00 -9.08
C ARG A 30 -7.90 -1.88 -7.70
N ASP A 31 -8.99 -2.60 -7.47
CA ASP A 31 -9.69 -2.62 -6.18
C ASP A 31 -8.79 -3.15 -5.05
N ARG A 32 -8.01 -4.20 -5.30
CA ARG A 32 -7.06 -4.78 -4.34
C ARG A 32 -5.91 -3.82 -4.05
N ALA A 33 -5.44 -3.09 -5.06
CA ALA A 33 -4.43 -2.06 -4.87
C ALA A 33 -4.93 -0.93 -3.94
N LEU A 34 -6.14 -0.43 -4.16
CA LEU A 34 -6.74 0.60 -3.30
C LEU A 34 -6.98 0.11 -1.87
N LYS A 35 -7.43 -1.15 -1.70
CA LYS A 35 -7.59 -1.78 -0.38
C LYS A 35 -6.24 -1.96 0.34
N GLN A 36 -5.17 -2.25 -0.40
CA GLN A 36 -3.83 -2.37 0.20
C GLN A 36 -3.32 -1.04 0.77
N PHE A 37 -3.63 0.09 0.13
CA PHE A 37 -3.37 1.43 0.69
C PHE A 37 -4.17 1.67 1.98
N GLN A 38 -5.46 1.36 1.98
CA GLN A 38 -6.31 1.52 3.17
C GLN A 38 -5.79 0.69 4.35
N LEU A 39 -5.30 -0.52 4.07
CA LEU A 39 -4.64 -1.35 5.07
C LEU A 39 -3.37 -0.71 5.60
N CYS A 40 -2.49 -0.22 4.70
CA CYS A 40 -1.26 0.48 5.08
C CYS A 40 -1.54 1.67 5.99
N SER A 41 -2.46 2.56 5.59
CA SER A 41 -2.85 3.75 6.35
C SER A 41 -3.41 3.39 7.72
N ARG A 42 -4.26 2.36 7.80
CA ARG A 42 -4.80 1.90 9.09
C ARG A 42 -3.70 1.39 10.02
N ILE A 43 -2.76 0.59 9.51
CA ILE A 43 -1.67 0.02 10.32
C ILE A 43 -0.76 1.13 10.85
N LEU A 44 -0.33 2.06 9.99
CA LEU A 44 0.50 3.19 10.41
C LEU A 44 -0.17 4.03 11.49
N GLN A 45 -1.48 4.28 11.34
CA GLN A 45 -2.24 5.03 12.33
C GLN A 45 -2.36 4.28 13.65
N GLN A 46 -2.53 2.96 13.62
CA GLN A 46 -2.70 2.13 14.83
C GLN A 46 -1.40 1.88 15.58
N GLU A 47 -0.30 1.64 14.87
CA GLU A 47 0.98 1.22 15.47
C GLU A 47 1.91 2.40 15.77
N LEU A 48 1.85 3.45 14.96
CA LEU A 48 2.81 4.56 15.00
C LEU A 48 2.15 5.93 15.18
N GLU A 49 0.81 6.01 15.14
CA GLU A 49 0.05 7.27 15.17
C GLU A 49 0.46 8.26 14.07
N VAL A 50 0.90 7.74 12.92
CA VAL A 50 1.30 8.53 11.75
C VAL A 50 0.45 8.23 10.52
N GLU A 51 0.37 9.21 9.64
CA GLU A 51 -0.19 9.07 8.30
C GLU A 51 0.82 8.48 7.31
N PRO A 52 0.38 7.87 6.19
CA PRO A 52 1.29 7.46 5.12
C PRO A 52 2.12 8.60 4.57
N THR A 53 3.33 8.29 4.14
CA THR A 53 4.20 9.24 3.46
C THR A 53 3.57 9.79 2.18
N ARG A 54 4.07 10.95 1.74
CA ARG A 54 3.67 11.58 0.48
C ARG A 54 3.86 10.66 -0.72
N ALA A 55 4.89 9.81 -0.72
CA ALA A 55 5.13 8.84 -1.80
C ALA A 55 4.00 7.80 -1.88
N THR A 56 3.59 7.25 -0.75
CA THR A 56 2.48 6.29 -0.64
C THR A 56 1.16 6.92 -1.08
N TRP A 57 0.87 8.15 -0.64
CA TRP A 57 -0.29 8.92 -1.11
C TRP A 57 -0.27 9.18 -2.62
N ASN A 58 0.89 9.54 -3.18
CA ASN A 58 1.04 9.78 -4.62
C ASN A 58 0.75 8.51 -5.43
N LEU A 59 1.25 7.34 -4.99
CA LEU A 59 0.96 6.07 -5.63
C LEU A 59 -0.53 5.73 -5.56
N TYR A 60 -1.16 5.88 -4.39
CA TYR A 60 -2.60 5.70 -4.23
C TYR A 60 -3.39 6.59 -5.20
N ASN A 61 -3.03 7.87 -5.30
CA ASN A 61 -3.69 8.81 -6.21
C ASN A 61 -3.49 8.46 -7.68
N LYS A 62 -2.32 7.95 -8.09
CA LYS A 62 -2.10 7.45 -9.46
C LYS A 62 -3.00 6.26 -9.77
N ILE A 63 -3.07 5.28 -8.87
CA ILE A 63 -3.93 4.09 -9.01
C ILE A 63 -5.40 4.47 -9.00
N LYS A 64 -5.81 5.37 -8.10
CA LYS A 64 -7.19 5.86 -8.00
C LYS A 64 -7.63 6.60 -9.26
N ASN A 65 -6.73 7.30 -9.94
CA ASN A 65 -7.06 8.01 -11.17
C ASN A 65 -6.80 7.21 -12.45
N ASP A 66 -6.36 5.94 -12.32
CA ASP A 66 -6.00 5.08 -13.45
C ASP A 66 -4.86 5.68 -14.31
N ARG A 67 -3.85 6.25 -13.64
CA ARG A 67 -2.70 6.95 -14.24
C ARG A 67 -1.36 6.38 -13.79
N MET A 68 -1.35 5.15 -13.30
CA MET A 68 -0.13 4.46 -12.87
C MET A 68 0.50 3.72 -14.04
#